data_AF-A0A2L0PQ19-F1
#
_entry.id   AF-A0A2L0PQ19-F1
#
_cell.length_a   1.000
_cell.length_b   1.000
_cell.length_c   1.000
_cell.angle_alpha   90.00
_cell.angle_beta   90.00
_cell.angle_gamma   90.00
#
_symmetry.space_group_name_H-M   'P 1'
#
loop_
_entity.id
_entity.type
_entity.pdbx_description
1 polymer ?
#
loop_
_entity_poly.entity_id
_entity_poly.type
_entity_poly.pdbx_seq_one_letter_code
_entity_poly.pdbx_strand_id
1 'polypeptide(L)'
;MILYRSHTQTFDIETLSLNLQDDVMAEVYLFQPEFIMAEAELENTAVLQAALNTWAGFGLIEPDIAQLGWAAFQNQQSKVLLLKPDNAYSPLLSQYGLVVHDMTHYQAACIEALNNILT
;
A
#
# COMPACT_ATOMS: atom_id res chain seq x y z
N MET A 1 2.83 7.12 -7.33
CA MET A 1 2.59 6.50 -6.01
C MET A 1 2.17 7.56 -5.01
N ILE A 2 1.40 7.20 -3.98
CA ILE A 2 0.92 8.15 -2.97
C ILE A 2 1.36 7.71 -1.58
N LEU A 3 1.95 8.65 -0.83
CA LEU A 3 2.27 8.52 0.58
C LEU A 3 1.15 9.13 1.42
N TYR A 4 0.73 8.45 2.47
CA TYR A 4 -0.26 8.94 3.43
C TYR A 4 0.31 9.02 4.84
N ARG A 5 0.01 10.12 5.53
CA ARG A 5 0.30 10.33 6.95
C ARG A 5 -0.90 10.96 7.62
N SER A 6 -1.33 10.40 8.74
CA SER A 6 -2.40 10.95 9.56
C SER A 6 -1.83 11.92 10.60
N HIS A 7 -2.61 12.96 10.91
CA HIS A 7 -2.39 13.81 12.07
C HIS A 7 -3.35 13.37 13.16
N THR A 8 -2.86 12.55 14.11
CA THR A 8 -3.65 11.93 15.19
C THR A 8 -4.47 12.90 16.05
N GLN A 9 -4.15 14.19 16.02
CA GLN A 9 -4.87 15.22 16.77
C GLN A 9 -6.02 15.89 15.98
N THR A 10 -6.02 15.79 14.64
CA THR A 10 -6.98 16.50 13.79
C THR A 10 -7.77 15.61 12.85
N PHE A 11 -7.45 14.31 12.76
CA PHE A 11 -8.01 13.38 11.75
C PHE A 11 -7.78 13.85 10.30
N ASP A 12 -6.84 14.77 10.09
CA ASP A 12 -6.44 15.19 8.75
C ASP A 12 -5.45 14.18 8.17
N ILE A 13 -5.62 13.90 6.87
CA ILE A 13 -4.70 13.06 6.11
C ILE A 13 -3.86 13.97 5.24
N GLU A 14 -2.55 13.91 5.42
CA GLU A 14 -1.58 14.52 4.54
C GLU A 14 -1.18 13.52 3.46
N THR A 15 -1.10 14.01 2.22
CA THR A 15 -0.77 13.19 1.05
C THR A 15 0.39 13.78 0.28
N LEU A 16 1.33 12.93 -0.13
CA LEU A 16 2.39 13.28 -1.07
C LEU A 16 2.36 12.32 -2.27
N SER A 17 2.24 12.86 -3.49
CA SER A 17 2.33 12.06 -4.72
C SER A 17 3.76 12.12 -5.25
N LEU A 18 4.32 10.95 -5.54
CA LEU A 18 5.68 10.77 -6.05
C LEU A 18 5.68 10.08 -7.40
N ASN A 19 6.63 10.47 -8.25
CA ASN A 19 6.98 9.79 -9.48
C ASN A 19 8.14 8.80 -9.21
N LEU A 20 8.23 7.71 -9.98
CA LEU A 20 9.36 6.77 -9.90
C LEU A 20 10.70 7.39 -10.31
N GLN A 21 10.72 8.56 -10.95
CA GLN A 21 11.95 9.31 -11.25
C GLN A 21 12.50 10.07 -10.04
N ASP A 22 11.71 10.23 -8.98
CA ASP A 22 12.12 10.88 -7.75
C ASP A 22 13.02 9.95 -6.91
N ASP A 23 13.75 10.52 -5.95
CA ASP A 23 14.42 9.72 -4.92
C ASP A 23 13.38 9.24 -3.90
N VAL A 24 12.62 8.21 -4.31
CA VAL A 24 11.48 7.66 -3.55
C VAL A 24 11.85 7.37 -2.10
N MET A 25 13.03 6.80 -1.86
CA MET A 25 13.45 6.46 -0.50
C MET A 25 13.73 7.71 0.34
N ALA A 26 14.40 8.72 -0.21
CA ALA A 26 14.62 9.97 0.51
C ALA A 26 13.30 10.66 0.87
N GLU A 27 12.37 10.74 -0.07
CA GLU A 27 11.05 11.34 0.16
C GLU A 27 10.24 10.56 1.19
N VAL A 28 10.26 9.22 1.14
CA VAL A 28 9.59 8.36 2.13
C VAL A 28 10.17 8.56 3.54
N TYR A 29 11.50 8.69 3.68
CA TYR A 29 12.11 8.93 4.99
C TYR A 29 11.79 10.32 5.54
N LEU A 30 11.71 11.35 4.68
CA LEU A 30 11.36 12.71 5.08
C LEU A 30 9.88 12.81 5.44
N PHE A 31 9.01 12.17 4.66
CA PHE A 31 7.56 12.23 4.84
C PHE A 31 7.07 11.34 5.98
N GLN A 32 7.75 10.22 6.26
CA GLN A 32 7.35 9.23 7.27
C GLN A 32 5.89 8.77 7.12
N PRO A 33 5.52 8.14 5.98
CA PRO A 33 4.16 7.68 5.77
C PRO A 33 3.81 6.53 6.71
N GLU A 34 2.54 6.49 7.09
CA GLU A 34 1.91 5.37 7.79
C GLU A 34 1.28 4.39 6.79
N PHE A 35 1.00 4.84 5.56
CA PHE A 35 0.51 4.01 4.47
C PHE A 35 1.06 4.47 3.11
N ILE A 36 1.37 3.55 2.21
CA ILE A 36 1.91 3.85 0.87
C ILE A 36 1.09 3.10 -0.20
N MET A 37 0.58 3.80 -1.21
CA MET A 37 -0.28 3.22 -2.23
C MET A 37 0.35 3.31 -3.62
N ALA A 38 0.36 2.18 -4.34
CA ALA A 38 0.66 2.13 -5.76
C ALA A 38 -0.51 2.73 -6.56
N GLU A 39 -0.20 3.60 -7.52
CA GLU A 39 -1.14 4.14 -8.51
C GLU A 39 -1.08 3.36 -9.84
N ALA A 40 0.01 2.60 -10.06
CA ALA A 40 0.17 1.70 -11.20
C ALA A 40 0.95 0.43 -10.80
N GLU A 41 0.73 -0.68 -11.52
CA GLU A 41 1.41 -1.98 -11.29
C GLU A 41 2.94 -1.86 -11.23
N LEU A 42 3.51 -1.00 -12.11
CA LEU A 42 4.95 -0.76 -12.19
C LEU A 42 5.55 -0.14 -10.91
N GLU A 43 4.71 0.41 -10.02
CA GLU A 43 5.14 1.01 -8.75
C GLU A 43 5.20 0.00 -7.60
N ASN A 44 4.61 -1.19 -7.76
CA ASN A 44 4.44 -2.16 -6.67
C ASN A 44 5.75 -2.50 -5.94
N THR A 45 6.83 -2.70 -6.69
CA THR A 45 8.14 -3.02 -6.11
C THR A 45 8.66 -1.88 -5.23
N ALA A 46 8.54 -0.64 -5.70
CA ALA A 46 8.99 0.53 -4.96
C ALA A 46 8.13 0.77 -3.72
N VAL A 47 6.80 0.66 -3.85
CA VAL A 47 5.85 0.75 -2.73
C VAL A 47 6.16 -0.29 -1.67
N LEU A 48 6.34 -1.55 -2.07
CA LEU A 48 6.60 -2.64 -1.14
C LEU A 48 7.92 -2.44 -0.40
N GLN A 49 9.00 -2.11 -1.12
CA GLN A 49 10.30 -1.86 -0.51
C GLN A 49 10.25 -0.68 0.48
N ALA A 50 9.62 0.42 0.08
CA ALA A 50 9.44 1.60 0.94
C ALA A 50 8.67 1.24 2.21
N ALA A 51 7.52 0.55 2.06
CA ALA A 51 6.66 0.19 3.17
C ALA A 51 7.35 -0.79 4.14
N LEU A 52 8.06 -1.79 3.64
CA LEU A 52 8.82 -2.72 4.49
C LEU A 52 9.93 -2.00 5.29
N ASN A 53 10.59 -1.01 4.68
CA ASN A 53 11.67 -0.27 5.33
C ASN A 53 11.18 0.69 6.41
N THR A 54 9.96 1.24 6.27
CA THR A 54 9.38 2.18 7.23
C THR A 54 8.32 1.57 8.15
N TRP A 55 8.01 0.29 7.99
CA TRP A 55 6.93 -0.40 8.68
C TRP A 55 5.52 0.18 8.39
N ALA A 56 5.35 0.86 7.26
CA ALA A 56 4.07 1.44 6.83
C ALA A 56 3.11 0.38 6.26
N GLY A 57 1.80 0.61 6.31
CA GLY A 57 0.85 -0.16 5.52
C GLY A 57 1.03 0.08 4.01
N PHE A 58 0.50 -0.81 3.17
CA PHE A 58 0.68 -0.67 1.72
C PHE A 58 -0.48 -1.12 0.83
N GLY A 59 -0.65 -0.42 -0.30
CA GLY A 59 -1.58 -0.75 -1.37
C GLY A 59 -0.84 -1.21 -2.62
N LEU A 60 -1.21 -2.36 -3.20
CA LEU A 60 -0.62 -2.89 -4.45
C LEU A 60 -1.70 -3.18 -5.51
N ILE A 61 -1.32 -3.09 -6.78
CA ILE A 61 -2.20 -3.34 -7.94
C ILE A 61 -1.68 -4.55 -8.71
N GLU A 62 -2.49 -5.61 -8.85
CA GLU A 62 -2.10 -6.88 -9.50
C GLU A 62 -0.70 -7.36 -9.08
N PRO A 63 -0.38 -7.49 -7.78
CA PRO A 63 0.95 -7.89 -7.35
C PRO A 63 1.36 -9.24 -7.94
N ASP A 64 2.48 -9.25 -8.66
CA ASP A 64 3.15 -10.49 -9.05
C ASP A 64 3.86 -11.08 -7.83
N ILE A 65 3.21 -12.07 -7.21
CA ILE A 65 3.73 -12.77 -6.03
C ILE A 65 5.09 -13.43 -6.31
N ALA A 66 5.32 -13.93 -7.54
CA ALA A 66 6.59 -14.57 -7.89
C ALA A 66 7.74 -13.56 -7.91
N GLN A 67 7.45 -12.32 -8.32
CA GLN A 67 8.42 -11.22 -8.32
C GLN A 67 8.62 -10.63 -6.91
N LEU A 68 7.54 -10.33 -6.20
CA LEU A 68 7.58 -9.61 -4.93
C LEU A 68 7.96 -10.49 -3.73
N GLY A 69 7.80 -11.80 -3.87
CA GLY A 69 8.13 -12.77 -2.84
C GLY A 69 7.04 -12.94 -1.78
N TRP A 70 6.72 -14.20 -1.49
CA TRP A 70 5.61 -14.56 -0.59
C TRP A 70 5.74 -14.00 0.83
N ALA A 71 6.96 -13.95 1.36
CA ALA A 71 7.23 -13.49 2.73
C ALA A 71 6.74 -12.06 2.98
N ALA A 72 6.72 -11.21 1.95
CA ALA A 72 6.29 -9.83 2.07
C ALA A 72 4.78 -9.69 2.35
N PHE A 73 3.97 -10.68 1.97
CA PHE A 73 2.53 -10.69 2.24
C PHE A 73 2.21 -11.21 3.65
N GLN A 74 3.12 -11.99 4.24
CA GLN A 74 2.92 -12.62 5.54
C GLN A 74 3.21 -11.70 6.74
N ASN A 75 3.69 -10.47 6.49
CA ASN A 75 3.92 -9.49 7.55
C ASN A 75 2.60 -8.99 8.17
N GLN A 76 2.72 -8.31 9.31
CA GLN A 76 1.58 -7.77 10.05
C GLN A 76 1.12 -6.39 9.54
N GLN A 77 1.82 -5.80 8.58
CA GLN A 77 1.46 -4.49 8.05
C GLN A 77 0.09 -4.56 7.36
N SER A 78 -0.72 -3.53 7.56
CA SER A 78 -2.00 -3.41 6.86
C SER A 78 -1.74 -3.38 5.36
N LYS A 79 -2.49 -4.17 4.59
CA LYS A 79 -2.28 -4.26 3.15
C LYS A 79 -3.59 -4.37 2.39
N VAL A 80 -3.68 -3.61 1.29
CA VAL A 80 -4.83 -3.55 0.39
C VAL A 80 -4.37 -3.95 -1.01
N LEU A 81 -5.06 -4.90 -1.65
CA LEU A 81 -4.63 -5.51 -2.90
C LEU A 81 -5.74 -5.38 -3.93
N LEU A 82 -5.50 -4.62 -4.98
CA LEU A 82 -6.37 -4.58 -6.15
C LEU A 82 -6.05 -5.78 -7.04
N LEU A 83 -7.02 -6.68 -7.20
CA LEU A 83 -6.92 -7.88 -8.03
C LEU A 83 -8.08 -7.95 -9.02
N LYS A 84 -7.84 -8.49 -10.21
CA LYS A 84 -8.90 -8.82 -11.16
C LYS A 84 -9.86 -9.82 -10.50
N PRO A 85 -11.17 -9.73 -10.78
CA PRO A 85 -12.15 -10.62 -10.18
C PRO A 85 -11.86 -12.13 -10.34
N ASP A 86 -11.18 -12.50 -11.43
CA ASP A 86 -10.82 -13.87 -11.78
C ASP A 86 -9.39 -14.27 -11.36
N ASN A 87 -8.68 -13.41 -10.62
CA ASN A 87 -7.33 -13.68 -10.17
C ASN A 87 -7.32 -14.88 -9.19
N ALA A 88 -6.61 -15.94 -9.57
CA ALA A 88 -6.55 -17.21 -8.84
C ALA A 88 -5.97 -17.08 -7.42
N TYR A 89 -5.20 -16.02 -7.14
CA TYR A 89 -4.62 -15.77 -5.83
C TYR A 89 -5.55 -15.02 -4.88
N SER A 90 -6.70 -14.51 -5.35
CA SER A 90 -7.62 -13.72 -4.51
C SER A 90 -8.01 -14.42 -3.19
N PRO A 91 -8.40 -15.71 -3.17
CA PRO A 91 -8.78 -16.41 -1.92
C PRO A 91 -7.60 -16.63 -0.97
N LEU A 92 -6.37 -16.66 -1.49
CA LEU A 92 -5.17 -16.83 -0.71
C LEU A 92 -4.73 -15.47 -0.11
N LEU A 93 -4.71 -14.44 -0.95
CA LEU A 93 -4.29 -13.09 -0.56
C LEU A 93 -5.27 -12.41 0.42
N SER A 94 -6.56 -12.75 0.36
CA SER A 94 -7.56 -12.25 1.32
C SER A 94 -7.32 -12.71 2.76
N GLN A 95 -6.46 -13.70 2.99
CA GLN A 95 -6.05 -14.13 4.34
C GLN A 95 -4.98 -13.21 4.94
N TYR A 96 -4.32 -12.38 4.12
CA TYR A 96 -3.17 -11.56 4.50
C TYR A 96 -3.44 -10.06 4.43
N GLY A 97 -4.55 -9.66 3.79
CA GLY A 97 -4.97 -8.28 3.63
C GLY A 97 -6.34 -8.17 2.95
N LEU A 98 -6.76 -6.92 2.72
CA LEU A 98 -8.02 -6.63 2.07
C LEU A 98 -7.85 -6.73 0.55
N VAL A 99 -8.59 -7.65 -0.08
CA VAL A 99 -8.64 -7.78 -1.56
C VAL A 99 -9.85 -7.03 -2.08
N VAL A 100 -9.64 -6.22 -3.13
CA VAL A 100 -10.66 -5.44 -3.82
C VAL A 100 -10.52 -5.61 -5.34
N HIS A 101 -11.57 -5.28 -6.10
CA HIS A 101 -11.65 -5.63 -7.52
C HIS A 101 -11.85 -4.45 -8.48
N ASP A 102 -11.84 -3.23 -7.97
CA ASP A 102 -11.89 -2.01 -8.77
C ASP A 102 -11.08 -0.89 -8.12
N MET A 103 -10.65 0.04 -8.96
CA MET A 103 -9.77 1.13 -8.58
C MET A 103 -10.41 2.09 -7.57
N THR A 104 -11.72 2.34 -7.68
CA THR A 104 -12.42 3.28 -6.79
C THR A 104 -12.48 2.73 -5.37
N HIS A 105 -12.85 1.46 -5.21
CA HIS A 105 -12.80 0.80 -3.90
C HIS A 105 -11.38 0.64 -3.39
N TYR A 106 -10.39 0.39 -4.26
CA TYR A 106 -8.99 0.32 -3.86
C TYR A 106 -8.47 1.61 -3.23
N GLN A 107 -8.74 2.76 -3.85
CA GLN A 107 -8.34 4.06 -3.31
C GLN A 107 -9.02 4.34 -1.96
N ALA A 108 -10.33 4.08 -1.86
CA ALA A 108 -11.08 4.26 -0.61
C ALA A 108 -10.56 3.33 0.49
N ALA A 109 -10.30 2.06 0.18
CA ALA A 109 -9.80 1.07 1.10
C ALA A 109 -8.39 1.41 1.63
N CYS A 110 -7.51 1.99 0.80
CA CYS A 110 -6.19 2.43 1.27
C CYS A 110 -6.30 3.55 2.31
N ILE A 111 -7.22 4.50 2.11
CA ILE A 111 -7.48 5.58 3.07
C ILE A 111 -8.11 5.02 4.36
N GLU A 112 -9.02 4.06 4.25
CA GLU A 112 -9.62 3.40 5.42
C GLU A 112 -8.59 2.58 6.21
N ALA A 113 -7.70 1.88 5.51
CA ALA A 113 -6.64 1.09 6.10
C ALA A 113 -5.68 1.93 6.95
N LEU A 114 -5.45 3.20 6.57
CA LEU A 114 -4.71 4.17 7.39
C LEU A 114 -5.40 4.43 8.73
N ASN A 115 -6.72 4.65 8.73
CA ASN A 115 -7.46 4.95 9.96
C ASN A 115 -7.46 3.78 10.95
N ASN A 116 -7.44 2.54 10.44
CA ASN A 116 -7.40 1.33 11.27
C ASN A 116 -6.01 1.03 11.87
N ILE A 117 -4.95 1.72 11.43
CA ILE A 117 -3.61 1.63 12.05
C ILE A 117 -3.56 2.44 13.37
N LEU A 118 -4.49 3.39 13.56
CA LEU A 118 -4.46 4.36 14.65
C LEU A 118 -5.32 3.97 15.87
N THR A 119 -6.10 2.88 15.77
CA THR A 119 -7.00 2.35 16.81
C THR A 119 -6.43 1.12 17.48
#